data_AF-A0A9Q9MY03-F1
#
_entry.id   AF-A0A9Q9MY03-F1
#
_cell.length_a   1.000
_cell.length_b   1.000
_cell.length_c   1.000
_cell.angle_alpha   90.00
_cell.angle_beta   90.00
_cell.angle_gamma   90.00
#
_symmetry.space_group_name_H-M   'P 1'
#
loop_
_entity.id
_entity.type
_entity.pdbx_description
1 polymer ?
#
loop_
_entity_poly.entity_id
_entity_poly.type
_entity_poly.pdbx_seq_one_letter_code
_entity_poly.pdbx_strand_id
1 'polypeptide(L)'
;MKNLLKTVRDSIAAAMNGRTIEQMETEQLKQNVKNAVDDYLIRHPDWQPSTKPAPKAAPVTNSKQKTAKIKKALGAGAGKFIPHVVDELALERARTKCREIVAADPAAYSYIIESAPIKGVND
;
A
#
# COMPACT_ATOMS: atom_id res chain seq x y z
N MET A 1 -4.79 42.63 19.77
CA MET A 1 -4.69 43.43 18.53
C MET A 1 -3.68 42.89 17.51
N LYS A 2 -2.47 42.45 17.90
CA LYS A 2 -1.45 41.93 16.95
C LYS A 2 -1.94 40.74 16.11
N ASN A 3 -2.68 39.79 16.71
CA ASN A 3 -3.21 38.63 15.98
C ASN A 3 -4.35 38.99 15.02
N LEU A 4 -5.19 39.97 15.35
CA LEU A 4 -6.30 40.39 14.50
C LEU A 4 -5.80 41.06 13.21
N LEU A 5 -4.79 41.93 13.32
CA LEU A 5 -4.17 42.57 12.16
C LEU A 5 -3.51 41.55 11.22
N LYS A 6 -2.90 40.50 11.78
CA LYS A 6 -2.34 39.40 11.00
C LYS A 6 -3.42 38.63 10.24
N THR A 7 -4.50 38.22 10.92
CA THR A 7 -5.62 37.51 10.28
C THR A 7 -6.26 38.33 9.16
N VAL A 8 -6.45 39.64 9.35
CA VAL A 8 -6.99 40.52 8.30
C VAL A 8 -6.04 40.65 7.11
N ARG A 9 -4.73 40.77 7.35
CA ARG A 9 -3.74 40.79 6.26
C ARG A 9 -3.75 39.49 5.46
N ASP A 10 -3.75 38.36 6.17
CA ASP A 10 -3.69 37.03 5.57
C ASP A 10 -5.00 36.73 4.81
N SER A 11 -6.16 37.19 5.30
CA SER A 11 -7.45 37.07 4.60
C SER A 11 -7.51 37.89 3.32
N ILE A 12 -6.98 39.13 3.32
CA ILE A 12 -6.88 39.96 2.12
C ILE A 12 -5.96 39.31 1.10
N ALA A 13 -4.79 38.83 1.53
CA ALA A 13 -3.85 38.17 0.64
C ALA A 13 -4.43 36.88 0.04
N ALA A 14 -5.18 36.10 0.84
CA ALA A 14 -5.87 34.91 0.37
C ALA A 14 -6.93 35.25 -0.68
N ALA A 15 -7.78 36.25 -0.40
CA ALA A 15 -8.80 36.73 -1.33
C ALA A 15 -8.23 37.23 -2.67
N MET A 16 -7.13 38.00 -2.63
CA MET A 16 -6.44 38.48 -3.84
C MET A 16 -5.87 37.34 -4.70
N ASN A 17 -5.52 36.21 -4.07
CA ASN A 17 -5.00 35.03 -4.73
C ASN A 17 -6.08 33.99 -5.07
N GLY A 18 -7.37 34.31 -4.85
CA GLY A 18 -8.50 33.40 -5.08
C GLY A 18 -8.45 32.13 -4.22
N ARG A 19 -7.80 32.19 -3.06
CA ARG A 19 -7.55 31.05 -2.16
C ARG A 19 -8.03 31.35 -0.74
N THR A 20 -8.12 30.34 0.11
CA THR A 20 -8.35 30.53 1.55
C THR A 20 -7.03 30.71 2.29
N ILE A 21 -7.08 31.21 3.54
CA ILE A 21 -5.88 31.42 4.36
C ILE A 21 -5.16 30.09 4.60
N GLU A 22 -5.92 29.04 4.90
CA GLU A 22 -5.42 27.69 5.16
C GLU A 22 -4.73 27.10 3.92
N GLN A 23 -5.25 27.38 2.72
CA GLN A 23 -4.62 26.98 1.47
C GLN A 23 -3.28 27.69 1.25
N MET A 24 -3.16 28.98 1.58
CA MET A 24 -1.88 29.67 1.47
C MET A 24 -0.88 29.20 2.53
N GLU A 25 -1.31 28.96 3.76
CA GLU A 25 -0.44 28.44 4.82
C GLU A 25 0.07 27.03 4.51
N THR A 26 -0.78 26.16 3.95
CA THR A 26 -0.36 24.81 3.52
C THR A 26 0.62 24.84 2.36
N GLU A 27 0.43 25.72 1.36
CA GLU A 27 1.40 25.91 0.29
C GLU A 27 2.73 26.50 0.81
N GLN A 28 2.67 27.43 1.75
CA GLN A 28 3.88 27.96 2.40
C GLN A 28 4.63 26.87 3.17
N LEU A 29 3.91 25.99 3.89
CA LEU A 29 4.50 24.84 4.56
C LEU A 29 5.16 23.88 3.56
N LYS A 30 4.49 23.57 2.43
CA LYS A 30 5.07 22.74 1.36
C LYS A 30 6.35 23.36 0.82
N GLN A 31 6.36 24.67 0.57
CA GLN A 31 7.53 25.37 0.07
C GLN A 31 8.68 25.35 1.09
N ASN A 32 8.39 25.56 2.38
CA ASN A 32 9.38 25.51 3.45
C ASN A 32 10.00 24.10 3.58
N VAL A 33 9.16 23.06 3.51
CA VAL A 33 9.63 21.66 3.53
C VAL A 33 10.49 21.37 2.30
N LYS A 34 10.07 21.81 1.11
CA LYS A 34 10.87 21.65 -0.12
C LYS A 34 12.25 22.29 0.04
N ASN A 35 12.30 23.53 0.50
CA ASN A 35 13.57 24.24 0.68
C ASN A 35 14.48 23.53 1.70
N ALA A 36 13.91 23.07 2.83
CA ALA A 36 14.67 22.34 3.84
C ALA A 36 15.22 21.00 3.31
N VAL A 37 14.43 20.29 2.49
CA VAL A 37 14.85 19.06 1.82
C VAL A 37 15.94 19.35 0.79
N ASP A 38 15.78 20.38 -0.03
CA ASP A 38 16.80 20.78 -1.01
C ASP A 38 18.13 21.14 -0.32
N ASP A 39 18.10 21.94 0.75
CA ASP A 39 19.28 22.30 1.55
C ASP A 39 19.95 21.08 2.20
N TYR A 40 19.16 20.08 2.58
CA TYR A 40 19.68 18.82 3.10
C TYR A 40 20.36 18.01 1.99
N LEU A 41 19.72 17.87 0.83
CA LEU A 41 20.27 17.11 -0.31
C LEU A 41 21.51 17.77 -0.93
N ILE A 42 21.63 19.10 -0.85
CA ILE A 42 22.86 19.83 -1.23
C ILE A 42 24.03 19.45 -0.29
N ARG A 43 23.77 19.33 1.02
CA ARG A 43 24.77 18.97 2.03
C ARG A 43 25.08 17.47 2.08
N HIS A 44 24.17 16.64 1.60
CA HIS A 44 24.27 15.18 1.60
C HIS A 44 24.09 14.64 0.17
N PRO A 45 25.08 14.81 -0.73
CA PRO A 45 24.96 14.43 -2.14
C PRO A 45 24.73 12.92 -2.34
N ASP A 46 25.19 12.08 -1.40
CA ASP A 46 24.94 10.63 -1.42
C ASP A 46 23.46 10.26 -1.31
N TRP A 47 22.63 11.18 -0.81
CA TRP A 47 21.19 11.01 -0.64
C TRP A 47 20.39 11.55 -1.84
N GLN A 48 21.06 12.09 -2.88
CA GLN A 48 20.36 12.56 -4.06
C GLN A 48 19.59 11.41 -4.73
N PRO A 49 18.27 11.56 -4.94
CA PRO A 49 17.50 10.58 -5.69
C PRO A 49 18.12 10.38 -7.07
N SER A 50 18.23 9.13 -7.51
CA SER A 50 18.74 8.85 -8.86
C SER A 50 17.86 9.54 -9.90
N THR A 51 18.44 10.47 -10.66
CA THR A 51 17.78 11.13 -11.79
C THR A 51 17.65 10.22 -13.02
N LYS A 52 18.20 9.01 -12.95
CA LYS A 52 18.04 8.01 -14.00
C LYS A 52 16.57 7.60 -14.05
N PRO A 53 15.86 7.80 -15.17
CA PRO A 53 14.52 7.27 -15.30
C PRO A 53 14.58 5.78 -15.04
N ALA A 54 13.72 5.30 -14.13
CA ALA A 54 13.56 3.87 -13.93
C ALA A 54 13.27 3.26 -15.31
N PRO A 55 14.05 2.25 -15.76
CA PRO A 55 13.85 1.69 -17.09
C PRO A 55 12.40 1.25 -17.18
N LYS A 56 11.66 1.85 -18.12
CA LYS A 56 10.24 1.58 -18.35
C LYS A 56 10.12 0.08 -18.55
N ALA A 57 9.65 -0.63 -17.53
CA ALA A 57 9.60 -2.07 -17.55
C ALA A 57 8.72 -2.46 -18.74
N ALA A 58 9.32 -3.07 -19.77
CA ALA A 58 8.59 -3.48 -20.95
C ALA A 58 7.36 -4.32 -20.51
N PRO A 59 6.17 -4.07 -21.10
CA PRO A 59 5.00 -4.89 -20.85
C PRO A 59 5.35 -6.35 -21.08
N VAL A 60 4.94 -7.21 -20.16
CA VAL A 60 5.15 -8.65 -20.30
C VAL A 60 4.09 -9.18 -21.25
N THR A 61 4.47 -9.44 -22.51
CA THR A 61 3.51 -9.79 -23.57
C THR A 61 3.25 -11.29 -23.67
N ASN A 62 4.10 -12.13 -23.07
CA ASN A 62 3.95 -13.58 -23.13
C ASN A 62 4.30 -14.25 -21.79
N SER A 63 3.62 -15.36 -21.48
CA SER A 63 3.87 -16.23 -20.33
C SER A 63 5.36 -16.56 -20.12
N LYS A 64 6.13 -16.83 -21.18
CA LYS A 64 7.58 -17.09 -21.07
C LYS A 64 8.37 -15.90 -20.50
N GLN A 65 8.04 -14.67 -20.93
CA GLN A 65 8.65 -13.45 -20.39
C GLN A 65 8.26 -13.24 -18.92
N LYS A 66 7.01 -13.59 -18.56
CA LYS A 66 6.51 -13.51 -17.19
C LYS A 66 7.31 -14.44 -16.27
N THR A 67 7.48 -15.70 -16.68
CA THR A 67 8.26 -16.68 -15.93
C THR A 67 9.72 -16.26 -15.77
N ALA A 68 10.35 -15.74 -16.83
CA ALA A 68 11.73 -15.26 -16.76
C ALA A 68 11.89 -14.06 -15.80
N LYS A 69 10.94 -13.12 -15.82
CA LYS A 69 10.95 -11.95 -14.94
C LYS A 69 10.70 -12.34 -13.48
N ILE A 70 9.79 -13.28 -13.22
CA ILE A 70 9.54 -13.85 -11.89
C ILE A 70 10.79 -14.56 -11.37
N LYS A 71 11.42 -15.43 -12.19
CA LYS A 71 12.69 -16.10 -11.82
C LYS A 71 13.79 -15.09 -11.49
N LYS A 72 13.90 -13.99 -12.26
CA LYS A 72 14.87 -12.92 -12.00
C LYS A 72 14.57 -12.15 -10.72
N ALA A 73 13.30 -11.85 -10.45
CA ALA A 73 12.86 -11.10 -9.27
C ALA A 73 13.02 -11.90 -7.97
N LEU A 74 12.79 -13.21 -8.01
CA LEU A 74 12.97 -14.08 -6.86
C LEU A 74 14.46 -14.34 -6.55
N GLY A 75 15.38 -13.99 -7.45
CA GLY A 75 16.82 -14.20 -7.27
C GLY A 75 17.21 -15.67 -7.44
N ALA A 76 18.47 -15.91 -7.82
CA ALA A 76 19.01 -17.25 -8.10
C ALA A 76 19.01 -18.21 -6.89
N GLY A 77 18.60 -17.74 -5.70
CA GLY A 77 18.57 -18.50 -4.45
C GLY A 77 17.18 -18.77 -3.86
N ALA A 78 16.07 -18.34 -4.49
CA ALA A 78 14.72 -18.49 -3.91
C ALA A 78 14.16 -19.92 -3.85
N GLY A 79 14.97 -20.94 -4.11
CA GLY A 79 14.52 -22.32 -4.15
C GLY A 79 13.56 -22.61 -5.31
N LYS A 80 13.22 -23.89 -5.50
CA LYS A 80 12.18 -24.28 -6.45
C LYS A 80 10.83 -23.87 -5.86
N PHE A 81 9.94 -23.34 -6.69
CA PHE A 81 8.54 -23.20 -6.33
C PHE A 81 8.00 -24.58 -5.90
N ILE A 82 7.63 -24.71 -4.62
CA ILE A 82 6.98 -25.90 -4.10
C ILE A 82 5.48 -25.61 -4.16
N PRO A 83 4.72 -26.24 -5.09
CA PRO A 83 3.27 -26.14 -5.05
C PRO A 83 2.79 -26.63 -3.69
N HIS A 84 1.87 -25.88 -3.06
CA HIS A 84 1.23 -26.32 -1.84
C HIS A 84 0.28 -27.48 -2.18
N VAL A 85 0.81 -28.70 -2.15
CA VAL A 85 -0.01 -29.91 -2.21
C VAL A 85 -0.73 -29.97 -0.87
N VAL A 86 -2.04 -29.74 -0.90
CA VAL A 86 -2.87 -29.85 0.29
C VAL A 86 -2.97 -31.32 0.65
N ASP A 87 -2.58 -31.68 1.86
CA ASP A 87 -2.91 -32.99 2.42
C ASP A 87 -4.43 -33.02 2.67
N GLU A 88 -5.14 -33.75 1.81
CA GLU A 88 -6.61 -33.83 1.84
C GLU A 88 -7.14 -34.36 3.18
N LEU A 89 -6.42 -35.30 3.81
CA LEU A 89 -6.80 -35.84 5.12
C LEU A 89 -6.62 -34.79 6.22
N ALA A 90 -5.54 -34.01 6.17
CA ALA A 90 -5.34 -32.91 7.10
C ALA A 90 -6.41 -31.82 6.93
N LEU A 91 -6.78 -31.52 5.67
CA LEU A 91 -7.85 -30.58 5.35
C LEU A 91 -9.22 -31.06 5.87
N GLU A 92 -9.57 -32.33 5.69
CA GLU A 92 -10.81 -32.92 6.20
C GLU A 92 -10.90 -32.90 7.74
N ARG A 93 -9.78 -33.20 8.41
CA ARG A 93 -9.69 -33.11 9.88
C ARG A 93 -9.91 -31.68 10.37
N ALA A 94 -9.28 -30.69 9.72
CA ALA A 94 -9.46 -29.29 10.05
C ALA A 94 -10.92 -28.84 9.84
N ARG A 95 -11.54 -29.22 8.71
CA ARG A 95 -12.95 -28.93 8.43
C ARG A 95 -13.89 -29.51 9.48
N THR A 96 -13.66 -30.74 9.90
CA THR A 96 -14.46 -31.39 10.96
C THR A 96 -14.35 -30.63 12.28
N LYS A 97 -13.13 -30.27 12.69
CA LYS A 97 -12.90 -29.50 13.92
C LYS A 97 -13.56 -28.12 13.88
N CYS A 98 -13.50 -27.42 12.75
CA CYS A 98 -14.17 -26.13 12.59
C CYS A 98 -15.70 -26.27 12.73
N ARG A 99 -16.30 -27.33 12.19
CA ARG A 99 -17.75 -27.60 12.36
C ARG A 99 -18.11 -27.87 13.82
N GLU A 100 -17.28 -28.62 14.55
CA GLU A 100 -17.47 -28.86 15.98
C GLU A 100 -17.45 -27.56 16.79
N ILE A 101 -16.51 -26.64 16.49
CA ILE A 101 -16.41 -25.33 17.15
C ILE A 101 -17.65 -24.48 16.87
N VAL A 102 -18.11 -24.43 15.62
CA VAL A 102 -19.32 -23.69 15.24
C VAL A 102 -20.57 -24.29 15.88
N ALA A 103 -20.64 -25.63 16.00
CA ALA A 103 -21.76 -26.29 16.67
C ALA A 103 -21.77 -26.07 18.19
N ALA A 104 -20.59 -25.95 18.81
CA ALA A 104 -20.46 -25.70 20.25
C ALA A 104 -20.89 -24.27 20.65
N ASP A 105 -20.62 -23.28 19.81
CA ASP A 105 -21.10 -21.90 20.01
C ASP A 105 -21.44 -21.23 18.67
N PRO A 106 -22.68 -21.46 18.18
CA PRO A 106 -23.12 -20.87 16.92
C PRO A 106 -23.19 -19.34 16.97
N ALA A 107 -23.52 -18.77 18.14
CA ALA A 107 -23.67 -17.32 18.28
C ALA A 107 -22.32 -16.61 18.15
N ALA A 108 -21.24 -17.21 18.65
CA ALA A 108 -19.89 -16.64 18.57
C ALA A 108 -19.18 -16.89 17.23
N TYR A 109 -19.46 -18.00 16.53
CA TYR A 109 -18.63 -18.42 15.40
C TYR A 109 -19.34 -18.53 14.04
N SER A 110 -20.67 -18.58 13.98
CA SER A 110 -21.41 -18.76 12.70
C SER A 110 -21.18 -17.65 11.67
N TYR A 111 -20.86 -16.43 12.11
CA TYR A 111 -20.57 -15.28 11.24
C TYR A 111 -19.10 -15.21 10.78
N ILE A 112 -18.21 -15.99 11.39
CA ILE A 112 -16.76 -16.02 11.07
C ILE A 112 -16.41 -17.25 10.25
N ILE A 113 -17.01 -18.39 10.59
CA ILE A 113 -16.75 -19.68 9.96
C ILE A 113 -18.08 -20.18 9.40
N GLU A 114 -18.27 -20.00 8.10
CA GLU A 114 -19.45 -20.53 7.41
C GLU A 114 -19.50 -22.05 7.56
N SER A 115 -20.62 -22.55 8.09
CA SER A 115 -20.90 -23.98 8.22
C SER A 115 -21.27 -24.63 6.88
N ALA A 116 -21.66 -23.81 5.90
CA ALA A 116 -21.97 -24.23 4.54
C ALA A 116 -20.71 -24.26 3.65
N PRO A 117 -20.67 -25.09 2.58
CA PRO A 117 -19.63 -24.97 1.58
C PRO A 117 -19.67 -23.57 0.96
N ILE A 118 -18.51 -22.90 0.87
CA ILE A 118 -18.37 -21.61 0.21
C ILE A 118 -18.90 -21.75 -1.20
N LYS A 119 -19.95 -20.99 -1.54
CA LYS A 119 -20.61 -21.08 -2.83
C LYS A 119 -19.71 -20.44 -3.89
N GLY A 120 -18.90 -21.27 -4.55
CA GLY A 120 -18.19 -20.90 -5.77
C GLY A 120 -16.73 -21.33 -5.81
N VAL A 121 -16.46 -22.64 -5.92
CA VAL A 121 -15.35 -23.21 -6.71
C VAL A 121 -15.75 -24.64 -7.03
N ASN A 122 -16.63 -24.86 -8.00
CA ASN A 122 -16.83 -26.09 -8.77
C ASN A 122 -18.01 -25.89 -9.75
N ASP A 123 -17.85 -24.91 -10.65
CA ASP A 123 -18.40 -24.96 -12.01
C ASP A 123 -17.19 -24.93 -12.98
#